data_AF-A0A1H0TA30-F1
#
_entry.id   AF-A0A1H0TA30-F1
#
_cell.length_a   1.000
_cell.length_b   1.000
_cell.length_c   1.000
_cell.angle_alpha   90.00
_cell.angle_beta   90.00
_cell.angle_gamma   90.00
#
_symmetry.space_group_name_H-M   'P 1'
#
loop_
_entity.id
_entity.type
_entity.pdbx_description
1 polymer ?
#
loop_
_entity_poly.entity_id
_entity_poly.type
_entity_poly.pdbx_seq_one_letter_code
_entity_poly.pdbx_strand_id
1 'polypeptide(L)' 'MPHENMDDAKVWLRYAEDDLGVAKHLFNTYYPKPLSIICYHCQQAAEKAVKSLIVLYGSQGGMLKKQLKWLMRL' A
#
# COMPACT_ATOMS: atom_id res chain seq x y z
N MET A 1 -11.19 5.57 18.62
CA MET A 1 -10.88 4.59 19.70
C MET A 1 -9.85 3.58 19.17
N PRO A 2 -9.03 2.88 19.99
CA PRO A 2 -7.94 2.02 19.49
C PRO A 2 -8.36 0.91 18.50
N HIS A 3 -9.59 0.41 18.63
CA HIS A 3 -10.16 -0.63 17.75
C HIS A 3 -10.38 -0.14 16.30
N GLU A 4 -10.77 1.13 16.15
CA GLU A 4 -11.08 1.77 14.86
C GLU A 4 -9.83 1.87 13.95
N ASN A 5 -8.69 2.23 14.54
CA ASN A 5 -7.41 2.30 13.82
C ASN A 5 -6.93 0.93 13.34
N MET A 6 -7.29 -0.15 14.04
CA MET A 6 -6.89 -1.50 13.65
C MET A 6 -7.68 -2.00 12.44
N ASP A 7 -8.97 -1.69 12.37
CA ASP A 7 -9.79 -2.04 11.21
C ASP A 7 -9.36 -1.24 9.97
N ASP A 8 -9.10 0.06 10.12
CA ASP A 8 -8.55 0.88 9.04
C ASP A 8 -7.17 0.39 8.57
N ALA A 9 -6.28 0.00 9.50
CA ALA A 9 -4.97 -0.54 9.15
C ALA A 9 -5.08 -1.84 8.34
N LYS A 10 -6.00 -2.74 8.72
CA LYS A 10 -6.25 -3.99 7.96
C LYS A 10 -6.72 -3.71 6.55
N VAL A 11 -7.56 -2.70 6.34
CA VAL A 11 -8.00 -2.29 4.99
C VAL A 11 -6.79 -1.88 4.13
N TRP A 12 -5.89 -1.05 4.66
CA TRP A 12 -4.69 -0.65 3.92
C TRP A 12 -3.73 -1.81 3.65
N LEU A 13 -3.58 -2.73 4.61
CA LEU A 13 -2.79 -3.94 4.40
C LEU A 13 -3.39 -4.82 3.31
N ARG A 14 -4.72 -4.98 3.29
CA ARG A 14 -5.40 -5.76 2.25
C ARG A 14 -5.14 -5.17 0.85
N TYR A 15 -5.22 -3.85 0.70
CA TYR A 15 -4.91 -3.23 -0.58
C TYR A 15 -3.45 -3.45 -1.01
N ALA A 16 -2.51 -3.49 -0.06
CA ALA A 16 -1.11 -3.81 -0.36
C ALA A 16 -0.96 -5.25 -0.87
N GLU A 17 -1.69 -6.20 -0.27
CA GLU A 17 -1.71 -7.60 -0.71
C GLU A 17 -2.31 -7.75 -2.11
N ASP A 18 -3.39 -7.02 -2.40
CA ASP A 18 -4.03 -7.03 -3.73
C ASP A 18 -3.06 -6.51 -4.81
N ASP A 19 -2.35 -5.40 -4.56
CA ASP A 19 -1.32 -4.87 -5.47
C ASP A 19 -0.18 -5.87 -5.70
N LEU A 20 0.32 -6.51 -4.63
CA LEU A 20 1.35 -7.53 -4.75
C LEU A 20 0.85 -8.77 -5.53
N GLY A 21 -0.42 -9.13 -5.34
CA GLY A 21 -1.10 -10.19 -6.09
C GLY A 21 -1.12 -9.89 -7.58
N VAL A 22 -1.49 -8.66 -7.98
CA VAL A 22 -1.48 -8.21 -9.38
C VAL A 22 -0.06 -8.26 -9.95
N ALA A 23 0.93 -7.72 -9.24
CA ALA A 23 2.33 -7.74 -9.69
C ALA A 23 2.83 -9.17 -9.96
N LYS A 24 2.56 -10.09 -9.04
CA LYS A 24 2.91 -11.51 -9.18
C LYS A 24 2.17 -12.17 -10.34
N HIS A 25 0.87 -11.90 -10.48
CA HIS A 25 0.08 -12.44 -11.59
C HIS A 25 0.66 -12.00 -12.93
N LEU A 26 0.84 -10.69 -13.14
CA LEU A 26 1.40 -10.13 -14.37
C LEU A 26 2.80 -10.68 -14.67
N PHE A 27 3.66 -10.81 -13.65
CA PHE A 27 4.99 -11.38 -13.82
C PHE A 27 4.94 -12.83 -14.31
N ASN A 28 3.99 -13.62 -13.82
CA ASN A 28 3.88 -15.05 -14.12
C ASN A 28 3.11 -15.34 -15.42
N THR A 29 2.08 -14.56 -15.76
CA THR A 29 1.12 -14.92 -16.82
C THR A 29 1.23 -14.06 -18.07
N TYR A 30 1.77 -12.84 -17.99
CA TYR A 30 1.80 -11.90 -19.11
C TYR A 30 3.11 -11.96 -19.90
N TYR A 31 3.02 -11.99 -21.23
CA TYR A 31 4.18 -11.93 -22.14
C TYR A 31 3.91 -11.05 -23.38
N PRO A 32 4.85 -10.18 -23.78
CA PRO A 32 6.13 -9.86 -23.11
C PRO A 32 5.90 -9.17 -21.76
N LYS A 33 6.81 -9.37 -20.79
CA LYS A 33 6.57 -8.89 -19.41
C LYS A 33 6.45 -7.36 -19.36
N PRO A 34 5.34 -6.81 -18.82
CA PRO A 34 5.13 -5.37 -18.74
C PRO A 34 5.81 -4.82 -17.48
N LEU A 35 7.15 -4.77 -17.47
CA LEU A 35 7.94 -4.46 -16.27
C LEU A 35 7.54 -3.14 -15.61
N SER A 36 7.22 -2.10 -16.38
CA SER A 36 6.77 -0.81 -15.84
C SER A 36 5.50 -0.95 -14.99
N ILE A 37 4.54 -1.77 -15.44
CA ILE A 37 3.27 -1.99 -14.73
C ILE A 37 3.52 -2.88 -13.49
N ILE A 38 4.38 -3.89 -13.61
CA ILE A 38 4.76 -4.76 -12.49
C ILE A 38 5.44 -3.92 -11.38
N CYS A 39 6.41 -3.09 -11.74
CA CYS A 39 7.10 -2.21 -10.80
C CYS A 39 6.15 -1.20 -10.14
N TYR A 40 5.19 -0.65 -10.89
CA TYR A 40 4.16 0.23 -10.35
C TYR A 40 3.36 -0.46 -9.24
N HIS A 41 2.88 -1.68 -9.46
CA HIS A 41 2.16 -2.42 -8.42
C HIS A 41 3.04 -2.81 -7.23
N CYS A 42 4.32 -3.13 -7.44
CA CYS A 42 5.25 -3.37 -6.34
C CYS A 42 5.45 -2.12 -5.46
N GLN A 43 5.62 -0.93 -6.08
CA GLN A 43 5.71 0.33 -5.36
C GLN A 43 4.42 0.56 -4.56
N GLN A 44 3.27 0.43 -5.22
CA GLN A 44 1.96 0.64 -4.61
C GLN A 44 1.69 -0.31 -3.43
N ALA A 45 2.11 -1.57 -3.53
CA ALA A 45 2.05 -2.52 -2.42
C ALA A 45 2.88 -2.04 -1.22
N ALA A 46 4.12 -1.61 -1.44
CA ALA A 46 4.98 -1.10 -0.38
C ALA A 46 4.40 0.15 0.29
N GLU A 47 3.90 1.11 -0.48
CA GLU A 47 3.30 2.34 0.07
C GLU A 47 2.09 2.06 0.96
N LYS A 48 1.20 1.16 0.51
CA LYS A 48 -0.02 0.82 1.25
C LYS A 48 0.30 0.01 2.51
N ALA A 49 1.33 -0.84 2.48
CA ALA A 49 1.81 -1.54 3.67
C ALA A 49 2.42 -0.57 4.70
N VAL A 50 3.18 0.44 4.26
CA VAL A 50 3.68 1.47 5.18
C VAL A 50 2.53 2.30 5.75
N LYS A 51 1.52 2.60 4.93
CA LYS A 51 0.32 3.31 5.37
C LYS A 51 -0.48 2.54 6.42
N SER A 52 -0.60 1.21 6.32
CA SER A 52 -1.28 0.41 7.34
C SER A 52 -0.57 0.53 8.70
N LEU A 53 0.77 0.49 8.71
CA LEU A 53 1.56 0.69 9.93
C LEU A 53 1.37 2.10 10.49
N ILE A 54 1.35 3.13 9.64
CA ILE A 54 1.10 4.52 10.07
C ILE A 54 -0.31 4.68 10.65
N VAL A 55 -1.33 4.05 10.06
CA VAL A 55 -2.70 4.11 10.60
C VAL A 55 -2.78 3.40 11.95
N LEU A 56 -2.12 2.26 12.08
CA LEU A 56 -2.11 1.46 13.30
C LEU A 56 -1.40 2.17 14.46
N TYR A 57 -0.23 2.77 14.21
CA TYR A 57 0.66 3.30 15.25
C TYR A 57 0.79 4.83 15.26
N GLY A 58 0.58 5.49 14.12
CA GLY A 58 0.87 6.92 13.89
C GLY A 58 -0.12 7.90 14.53
N SER A 59 -1.22 7.41 15.12
CA SER A 59 -2.13 8.26 15.91
C SER A 59 -1.49 8.85 17.17
N GLN A 60 -0.32 8.34 17.60
CA GLN A 60 0.41 8.85 18.77
C GLN A 60 1.36 10.04 18.49
N GLY A 61 1.62 10.39 17.21
CA GLY A 61 2.77 11.25 16.86
C GLY A 61 2.50 12.47 15.96
N GLY A 62 1.24 12.88 15.74
CA GLY A 62 0.94 14.13 15.03
C GLY A 62 1.37 14.18 13.55
N MET A 63 1.54 13.02 12.89
CA MET A 63 1.92 12.99 11.47
C MET A 63 0.72 13.37 10.60
N LEU A 64 0.73 14.63 10.15
CA LEU A 64 -0.33 15.24 9.35
C LEU A 64 -0.64 14.43 8.09
N LYS A 65 -1.95 14.15 7.90
CA LYS A 65 -2.60 13.61 6.69
C LYS A 65 -2.15 14.24 5.35
N LYS A 66 -1.41 15.36 5.38
CA LYS A 66 -0.83 16.07 4.21
C LYS A 66 0.44 15.41 3.64
N GLN A 67 1.26 14.71 4.43
CA GLN A 67 2.50 14.08 3.94
C GLN A 67 2.23 12.83 3.09
N LEU A 68 1.15 12.09 3.37
CA LEU A 68 0.76 10.93 2.56
C LEU A 68 0.38 11.28 1.12
N LYS A 69 -0.04 12.51 0.84
CA LYS A 69 -0.38 12.93 -0.53
C LYS A 69 0.82 12.89 -1.49
N TRP A 70 2.04 12.98 -0.97
CA TRP A 70 3.27 12.89 -1.77
C TRP A 70 3.70 11.46 -2.06
N LEU A 71 3.45 10.52 -1.14
CA LEU A 71 3.59 9.09 -1.44
C LEU A 71 2.62 8.67 -2.56
N MET A 72 1.34 9.01 -2.43
CA MET A 72 0.27 8.55 -3.34
C MET A 72 0.22 9.24 -4.72
N ARG A 73 1.28 9.92 -5.17
CA ARG A 73 1.30 10.71 -6.42
C ARG A 73 2.34 10.26 -7.46
N LEU A 74 2.92 9.08 -7.27
CA LEU A 74 3.76 8.40 -8.27
C LEU A 74 3.01 7.22 -8.89
#